data_AF-A0A7W6HGA8-F1
#
_entry.id   AF-A0A7W6HGA8-F1
#
_cell.length_a   1.000
_cell.length_b   1.000
_cell.length_c   1.000
_cell.angle_alpha   90.00
_cell.angle_beta   90.00
_cell.angle_gamma   90.00
#
_symmetry.space_group_name_H-M   'P 1'
#
loop_
_entity.id
_entity.type
_entity.pdbx_description
1 polymer ?
#
loop_
_entity_poly.entity_id
_entity_poly.type
_entity_poly.pdbx_seq_one_letter_code
_entity_poly.pdbx_strand_id
1 'polypeptide(L)'
;MIRRLLARLFRPSAQIRQEVTVLLAMHGTRDPWLEARERRRAAEKDARWVDDGVIRRRRYWNSVMREIERQTGYLHQPDAANGTGDG
;
A
#
# COMPACT_ATOMS: atom_id res chain seq x y z
N MET A 1 -0.76 -20.66 7.77
CA MET A 1 0.31 -20.25 8.73
C MET A 1 1.48 -19.47 8.13
N ILE A 2 1.66 -19.39 6.79
CA ILE A 2 2.77 -18.67 6.13
C ILE A 2 2.73 -17.12 6.29
N ARG A 3 1.55 -16.52 6.49
CA ARG A 3 1.36 -15.06 6.58
C ARG A 3 2.17 -14.38 7.71
N ARG A 4 2.36 -15.07 8.86
CA ARG A 4 3.13 -14.52 10.00
C ARG A 4 4.64 -14.59 9.80
N LEU A 5 5.13 -15.55 8.98
CA LEU A 5 6.56 -15.72 8.73
C LEU A 5 7.10 -14.63 7.78
N LEU A 6 6.32 -14.29 6.73
CA LEU A 6 6.67 -13.21 5.79
C LEU A 6 6.67 -11.82 6.45
N ALA A 7 5.81 -11.59 7.44
CA ALA A 7 5.78 -10.33 8.20
C ALA A 7 7.03 -10.09 9.05
N ARG A 8 7.77 -11.16 9.40
CA ARG A 8 8.96 -11.10 10.27
C ARG A 8 10.24 -10.88 9.46
N LEU A 9 10.29 -11.37 8.22
CA LEU A 9 11.41 -11.16 7.27
C LEU A 9 11.37 -9.78 6.57
N PHE A 10 10.18 -9.16 6.50
CA PHE A 10 9.99 -7.81 5.96
C PHE A 10 9.46 -6.87 7.04
N ARG A 11 10.26 -6.67 8.10
CA ARG A 11 9.98 -5.61 9.08
C ARG A 11 10.01 -4.28 8.30
N PRO A 12 8.95 -3.45 8.36
CA PRO A 12 8.94 -2.19 7.63
C PRO A 12 10.14 -1.36 8.08
N SER A 13 10.78 -0.67 7.13
CA SER A 13 11.80 0.32 7.48
C SER A 13 11.21 1.36 8.44
N ALA A 14 12.04 1.99 9.27
CA ALA A 14 11.59 3.03 10.19
C ALA A 14 10.79 4.14 9.46
N GLN A 15 11.19 4.45 8.23
CA GLN A 15 10.50 5.36 7.33
C GLN A 15 9.05 4.95 7.05
N ILE A 16 8.78 3.69 6.71
CA ILE A 16 7.42 3.22 6.43
C ILE A 16 6.55 3.31 7.68
N ARG A 17 7.09 2.96 8.85
CA ARG A 17 6.34 3.10 10.11
C ARG A 17 5.97 4.55 10.40
N GLN A 18 6.93 5.46 10.22
CA GLN A 18 6.70 6.88 10.44
C GLN A 18 5.68 7.47 9.45
N GLU A 19 5.77 7.12 8.16
CA GLU A 19 4.79 7.52 7.15
C GLU A 19 3.38 7.05 7.53
N VAL A 20 3.24 5.80 7.96
CA VAL A 20 1.96 5.24 8.41
C VAL A 20 1.42 5.94 9.64
N THR A 21 2.27 6.24 10.62
CA THR A 21 1.88 7.01 11.80
C THR A 21 1.37 8.41 11.42
N VAL A 22 2.04 9.10 10.49
CA VAL A 22 1.61 10.41 9.99
C VAL A 22 0.27 10.30 9.25
N LEU A 23 0.11 9.31 8.38
CA LEU A 23 -1.15 9.08 7.66
C LEU A 23 -2.31 8.76 8.61
N LEU A 24 -2.08 7.91 9.62
CA LEU A 24 -3.07 7.59 10.64
C LEU A 24 -3.43 8.82 11.50
N ALA A 25 -2.44 9.66 11.82
CA ALA A 25 -2.67 10.89 12.59
C ALA A 25 -3.50 11.92 11.81
N MET A 26 -3.29 12.04 10.50
CA MET A 26 -4.00 13.02 9.66
C MET A 26 -5.38 12.54 9.20
N HIS A 27 -5.55 11.24 8.92
CA HIS A 27 -6.73 10.70 8.26
C HIS A 27 -7.54 9.72 9.13
N GLY A 28 -7.15 9.53 10.40
CA GLY A 28 -7.75 8.53 11.27
C GLY A 28 -7.45 7.10 10.79
N THR A 29 -8.30 6.14 11.15
CA THR A 29 -8.02 4.70 10.91
C THR A 29 -8.59 4.15 9.60
N ARG A 30 -9.57 4.84 8.98
CA ARG A 30 -10.32 4.33 7.83
C ARG A 30 -9.76 4.81 6.49
N ASP A 31 -9.39 6.08 6.40
CA ASP A 31 -8.97 6.72 5.15
C ASP A 31 -7.48 6.64 4.77
N PRO A 32 -6.50 6.32 5.66
CA PRO A 32 -5.08 6.40 5.29
C PRO A 32 -4.69 5.37 4.23
N TRP A 33 -5.42 4.25 4.13
CA TRP A 33 -5.17 3.27 3.07
C TRP A 33 -5.61 3.78 1.69
N LEU A 34 -6.73 4.51 1.63
CA LEU A 34 -7.22 5.12 0.38
C LEU A 34 -6.22 6.18 -0.10
N GLU A 35 -5.71 7.00 0.82
CA GLU A 35 -4.66 7.99 0.53
C GLU A 35 -3.38 7.30 0.00
N ALA A 36 -2.90 6.25 0.67
CA ALA A 36 -1.73 5.49 0.22
C ALA A 36 -1.94 4.85 -1.17
N ARG A 37 -3.17 4.37 -1.47
CA ARG A 37 -3.54 3.84 -2.79
C ARG A 37 -3.54 4.94 -3.85
N GLU A 38 -4.05 6.12 -3.53
CA GLU A 38 -4.07 7.24 -4.48
C GLU A 38 -2.67 7.73 -4.79
N ARG A 39 -1.78 7.81 -3.79
CA ARG A 39 -0.37 8.12 -4.00
C ARG A 39 0.36 7.07 -4.84
N ARG A 40 -0.02 5.79 -4.72
CA ARG A 40 0.48 4.74 -5.62
C ARG A 40 0.02 5.00 -7.07
N ARG A 41 -1.26 5.32 -7.28
CA ARG A 41 -1.82 5.62 -8.61
C ARG A 41 -1.20 6.87 -9.22
N ALA A 42 -0.98 7.92 -8.44
CA ALA A 42 -0.30 9.12 -8.89
C ALA A 42 1.13 8.81 -9.37
N ALA A 43 1.87 7.98 -8.61
CA ALA A 43 3.21 7.54 -9.02
C ALA A 43 3.21 6.71 -10.32
N GLU A 44 2.13 6.00 -10.63
CA GLU A 44 1.95 5.25 -11.88
C GLU A 44 1.49 6.18 -13.03
N LYS A 45 0.69 7.21 -12.74
CA LYS A 45 0.14 8.15 -13.74
C LYS A 45 1.16 9.20 -14.19
N ASP A 46 2.02 9.67 -13.29
CA ASP A 46 3.10 10.60 -13.60
C ASP A 46 4.21 9.95 -14.44
N ALA A 47 4.22 8.62 -14.50
CA ALA A 47 5.15 7.85 -15.30
C ALA A 47 4.73 7.79 -16.76
N ARG A 48 5.43 8.54 -17.63
CA ARG A 48 5.28 8.35 -19.09
C ARG A 48 5.66 6.94 -19.54
N TRP A 49 6.60 6.31 -18.83
CA TRP A 49 7.06 4.94 -19.01
C TRP A 49 7.35 4.30 -17.66
N VAL A 50 7.16 2.97 -17.54
CA VAL A 50 7.50 2.25 -16.31
C VAL A 50 9.02 2.13 -16.20
N ASP A 51 9.63 2.98 -15.38
CA ASP A 51 11.05 2.92 -15.04
C ASP A 51 11.29 2.34 -13.63
N ASP A 52 12.56 2.12 -13.29
CA ASP A 52 12.96 1.59 -11.98
C ASP A 52 12.50 2.47 -10.81
N GLY A 53 12.39 3.79 -11.00
CA GLY A 53 11.91 4.72 -10.00
C GLY A 53 10.42 4.53 -9.71
N VAL A 54 9.62 4.30 -10.75
CA VAL A 54 8.19 3.99 -10.66
C VAL A 54 7.98 2.64 -9.98
N ILE A 55 8.75 1.62 -10.34
CA ILE A 55 8.70 0.30 -9.70
C ILE A 55 9.03 0.40 -8.20
N ARG A 56 10.07 1.16 -7.83
CA ARG A 56 10.43 1.39 -6.42
C ARG A 56 9.33 2.13 -5.66
N ARG A 57 8.78 3.22 -6.21
CA ARG A 57 7.68 3.98 -5.59
C ARG A 57 6.43 3.12 -5.41
N ARG A 58 6.09 2.29 -6.40
CA ARG A 58 4.99 1.34 -6.32
C ARG A 58 5.19 0.32 -5.19
N ARG A 59 6.40 -0.26 -5.07
CA ARG A 59 6.75 -1.18 -3.97
C ARG A 59 6.70 -0.50 -2.60
N TYR A 60 7.13 0.76 -2.52
CA TYR A 60 7.06 1.56 -1.31
C TYR A 60 5.62 1.74 -0.84
N TRP A 61 4.73 2.26 -1.69
CA TRP A 61 3.32 2.47 -1.34
C TRP A 61 2.58 1.16 -1.04
N ASN A 62 2.92 0.06 -1.73
CA ASN A 62 2.40 -1.27 -1.36
C ASN A 62 2.82 -1.71 0.05
N SER A 63 4.04 -1.34 0.48
CA SER A 63 4.51 -1.63 1.83
C SER A 63 3.83 -0.76 2.88
N VAL A 64 3.57 0.52 2.57
CA VAL A 64 2.79 1.44 3.41
C VAL A 64 1.36 0.91 3.60
N MET A 65 0.66 0.53 2.52
CA MET A 65 -0.71 -0.03 2.61
C MET A 65 -0.76 -1.29 3.49
N ARG A 66 0.19 -2.22 3.33
CA ARG A 66 0.27 -3.43 4.18
C ARG A 66 0.54 -3.12 5.65
N GLU A 67 1.31 -2.07 5.93
CA GLU A 67 1.59 -1.66 7.30
C GLU A 67 0.38 -0.97 7.93
N ILE A 68 -0.38 -0.18 7.17
CA ILE A 68 -1.69 0.35 7.61
C ILE A 68 -2.62 -0.81 7.97
N GLU A 69 -2.79 -1.79 7.08
CA GLU A 69 -3.62 -2.99 7.35
C GLU A 69 -3.17 -3.75 8.60
N ARG A 70 -1.86 -3.84 8.83
CA ARG A 70 -1.31 -4.49 10.02
C ARG A 70 -1.62 -3.71 11.30
N GLN A 71 -1.52 -2.38 11.27
CA GLN A 71 -1.72 -1.54 12.46
C GLN A 71 -3.21 -1.32 12.78
N THR A 72 -4.07 -1.21 11.76
CA THR A 72 -5.51 -0.98 11.94
C THR A 72 -6.32 -2.28 12.03
N GLY A 73 -5.75 -3.40 11.57
CA GLY A 73 -6.47 -4.67 11.44
C GLY A 73 -7.49 -4.69 10.30
N TYR A 74 -7.66 -3.59 9.58
CA TYR A 74 -8.63 -3.46 8.51
C TYR A 74 -8.00 -3.90 7.18
N LEU A 75 -8.47 -5.03 6.66
CA LEU A 75 -8.02 -5.60 5.39
C LEU A 75 -8.83 -5.00 4.24
N HIS A 76 -8.22 -4.12 3.46
CA HIS A 76 -8.83 -3.65 2.23
C HIS A 76 -8.69 -4.73 1.16
N GLN A 77 -9.79 -5.04 0.46
CA GLN A 77 -9.67 -5.87 -0.73
C GLN A 77 -8.85 -5.09 -1.77
N PRO A 78 -7.77 -5.66 -2.34
CA PRO A 78 -7.26 -5.15 -3.60
C PRO A 78 -8.43 -5.16 -4.57
N ASP A 79 -8.62 -4.11 -5.38
CA ASP A 79 -9.67 -4.10 -6.40
C ASP A 79 -9.68 -5.47 -7.06
N ALA A 80 -10.74 -6.22 -6.83
CA ALA A 80 -11.06 -7.31 -7.73
C ALA A 80 -11.12 -6.62 -9.08
N ALA A 81 -10.21 -6.98 -9.98
CA ALA A 81 -10.46 -6.73 -11.38
C ALA A 81 -11.87 -7.28 -11.61
N ASN A 82 -12.83 -6.40 -11.89
CA ASN A 82 -14.09 -6.80 -12.46
C ASN A 82 -13.74 -7.54 -13.75
N GLY A 83 -13.53 -8.84 -13.64
CA GLY A 83 -13.62 -9.79 -14.73
C GLY A 83 -15.09 -9.94 -15.06
N THR A 84 -15.70 -8.86 -15.55
CA THR A 84 -16.82 -8.99 -16.47
C THR A 84 -16.20 -9.42 -17.78
N GLY A 85 -16.30 -10.71 -18.06
CA GLY A 85 -15.95 -11.33 -19.33
C GLY A 85 -16.99 -12.41 -19.60
N ASP A 86 -18.20 -11.95 -19.91
CA ASP A 86 -19.16 -12.68 -20.73
C ASP A 86 -18.51 -12.94 -22.10
N GLY A 87 -18.59 -14.17 -22.60
CA GLY A 87 -18.00 -14.64 -23.86
C GLY A 87 -18.02 -16.15 -23.96
#